data_AF-A0A2V7AC84-F1
#
_entry.id   AF-A0A2V7AC84-F1
#
_cell.length_a   1.000
_cell.length_b   1.000
_cell.length_c   1.000
_cell.angle_alpha   90.00
_cell.angle_beta   90.00
_cell.angle_gamma   90.00
#
_symmetry.space_group_name_H-M   'P 1'
#
loop_
_entity.id
_entity.type
_entity.pdbx_description
1 polymer ?
#
loop_
_entity_poly.entity_id
_entity_poly.type
_entity_poly.pdbx_seq_one_letter_code
_entity_poly.pdbx_strand_id
1 'polypeptide(L)'
;MLAYLFFEKMSDYELPGPGSRVRMVWMRLGDELMELIEDPAAGRSLQRVAIVVNDIEQAYLWLRRHRVQPVSSPQADWNPETAGIRTVHFNDPDGHPLELVEFPADKGADRWRRPTDRIFLGIDHSAAVDAELREAALSPAGHTEAGHRVP
;
A
#
# COMPACT_ATOMS: atom_id res chain seq x y z
N MET A 1 -11.70 10.83 8.78
CA MET A 1 -11.14 12.08 8.21
C MET A 1 -9.66 12.12 8.56
N LEU A 2 -8.88 11.16 8.06
CA LEU A 2 -7.48 11.01 8.45
C LEU A 2 -6.57 10.49 7.31
N ALA A 3 -6.98 10.67 6.06
CA ALA A 3 -6.08 10.61 4.90
C ALA A 3 -4.87 11.59 4.96
N TYR A 4 -4.83 12.52 5.92
CA TYR A 4 -3.91 13.68 6.00
C TYR A 4 -2.44 13.40 6.31
N LEU A 5 -2.01 12.15 6.43
CA LEU A 5 -0.68 11.86 6.97
C LEU A 5 0.42 11.91 5.91
N PHE A 6 0.14 11.36 4.72
CA PHE A 6 1.06 11.40 3.59
C PHE A 6 0.42 12.05 2.37
N PHE A 7 -0.88 11.81 2.21
CA PHE A 7 -1.65 12.27 1.09
C PHE A 7 -2.45 13.52 1.45
N GLU A 8 -2.36 14.53 0.62
CA GLU A 8 -3.37 15.58 0.59
C GLU A 8 -4.56 15.06 -0.21
N LYS A 9 -5.70 14.89 0.47
CA LYS A 9 -6.96 14.60 -0.18
C LYS A 9 -7.44 15.83 -0.94
N MET A 10 -7.41 15.74 -2.27
CA MET A 10 -7.78 16.82 -3.17
C MET A 10 -9.29 16.87 -3.41
N SER A 11 -9.92 15.70 -3.54
CA SER A 11 -11.37 15.59 -3.69
C SER A 11 -11.87 14.23 -3.20
N ASP A 12 -13.17 14.16 -2.89
CA ASP A 12 -13.89 12.93 -2.57
C ASP A 12 -15.35 13.12 -2.92
N TYR A 13 -15.80 12.29 -3.85
CA TYR A 13 -17.16 12.31 -4.34
C TYR A 13 -17.68 10.89 -4.46
N GLU A 14 -18.95 10.75 -4.10
CA GLU A 14 -19.70 9.53 -4.32
C GLU A 14 -20.58 9.69 -5.56
N LEU A 15 -20.48 8.73 -6.46
CA LEU A 15 -21.35 8.62 -7.62
C LEU A 15 -22.31 7.46 -7.45
N PRO A 16 -23.57 7.59 -7.93
CA PRO A 16 -24.47 6.45 -8.02
C PRO A 16 -23.89 5.41 -8.99
N GLY A 17 -23.70 4.19 -8.52
CA GLY A 17 -23.34 3.02 -9.31
C GLY A 17 -24.50 2.03 -9.44
N PRO A 18 -24.39 1.00 -10.29
CA PRO A 18 -25.41 -0.04 -10.42
C PRO A 18 -25.51 -0.86 -9.12
N GLY A 19 -26.47 -0.53 -8.26
CA GLY A 19 -26.72 -1.25 -7.01
C GLY A 19 -25.78 -0.90 -5.84
N SER A 20 -24.88 0.07 -6.02
CA SER A 20 -23.96 0.57 -4.98
C SER A 20 -23.69 2.06 -5.15
N ARG A 21 -22.96 2.66 -4.21
CA ARG A 21 -22.32 3.97 -4.40
C ARG A 21 -20.85 3.71 -4.71
N VAL A 22 -20.36 4.31 -5.79
CA VAL A 22 -18.94 4.31 -6.13
C VAL A 22 -18.32 5.53 -5.49
N ARG A 23 -17.25 5.36 -4.73
CA ARG A 23 -16.53 6.47 -4.13
C ARG A 23 -15.24 6.69 -4.89
N MET A 24 -15.00 7.93 -5.32
CA MET A 24 -13.76 8.32 -5.97
C MET A 24 -13.06 9.36 -5.11
N VAL A 25 -11.79 9.11 -4.79
CA VAL A 25 -10.96 9.99 -3.97
C VAL A 25 -9.70 10.33 -4.73
N TRP A 26 -9.45 11.62 -4.93
CA TRP A 26 -8.19 12.08 -5.51
C TRP A 26 -7.25 12.47 -4.37
N MET A 27 -6.05 11.93 -4.41
CA MET A 27 -5.04 12.07 -3.38
C MET A 27 -3.73 12.55 -3.99
N ARG A 28 -2.98 13.38 -3.27
CA ARG A 28 -1.68 13.90 -3.71
C ARG A 28 -0.59 13.60 -2.70
N LEU A 29 0.52 13.02 -3.14
CA LEU A 29 1.73 12.84 -2.35
C LEU A 29 2.87 13.63 -2.99
N GLY A 30 3.18 14.78 -2.41
CA GLY A 30 4.14 15.72 -3.01
C GLY A 30 3.68 16.19 -4.40
N ASP A 31 4.39 15.74 -5.43
CA ASP A 31 4.14 16.07 -6.83
C ASP A 31 3.33 14.99 -7.57
N GLU A 32 3.01 13.89 -6.89
CA GLU A 32 2.27 12.76 -7.48
C GLU A 32 0.80 12.79 -7.11
N LEU A 33 -0.05 12.44 -8.07
CA LEU A 33 -1.50 12.41 -7.92
C LEU A 33 -1.99 10.99 -8.14
N MET A 34 -2.89 10.53 -7.28
CA MET A 34 -3.47 9.20 -7.32
C MET A 34 -4.99 9.30 -7.25
N GLU A 35 -5.67 8.53 -8.09
CA GLU A 35 -7.10 8.31 -8.00
C GLU A 35 -7.37 6.96 -7.30
N LEU A 36 -8.21 7.00 -6.28
CA LEU A 36 -8.73 5.84 -5.58
C LEU A 36 -10.20 5.67 -5.96
N ILE A 37 -10.55 4.52 -6.52
CA ILE A 37 -11.93 4.13 -6.82
C ILE A 37 -12.33 2.96 -5.90
N GLU A 38 -13.36 3.16 -5.10
CA GLU A 38 -14.02 2.12 -4.33
C GLU A 38 -15.37 1.82 -4.99
N ASP A 39 -15.50 0.64 -5.59
CA ASP A 39 -16.76 0.16 -6.15
C ASP A 39 -17.11 -1.20 -5.52
N PRO A 40 -17.93 -1.22 -4.47
CA PRO A 40 -18.34 -2.45 -3.81
C PRO A 40 -19.08 -3.42 -4.74
N ALA A 41 -19.82 -2.92 -5.74
CA ALA A 41 -20.59 -3.77 -6.65
C ALA A 41 -19.69 -4.45 -7.69
N ALA A 42 -18.67 -3.74 -8.18
CA ALA A 42 -17.61 -4.34 -9.00
C ALA A 42 -16.55 -5.07 -8.16
N GLY A 43 -16.68 -5.01 -6.83
CA GLY A 43 -15.73 -5.60 -5.91
C GLY A 43 -14.37 -4.91 -5.85
N ARG A 44 -14.24 -3.72 -6.44
CA ARG A 44 -12.97 -2.99 -6.53
C ARG A 44 -12.72 -2.28 -5.20
N SER A 45 -11.63 -2.66 -4.54
CA SER A 45 -11.13 -1.98 -3.33
C SER A 45 -9.62 -1.82 -3.40
N LEU A 46 -9.11 -0.74 -2.81
CA LEU A 46 -7.67 -0.52 -2.66
C LEU A 46 -7.08 -1.59 -1.75
N GLN A 47 -6.04 -2.27 -2.22
CA GLN A 47 -5.33 -3.28 -1.44
C GLN A 47 -3.99 -2.81 -0.91
N ARG A 48 -3.27 -1.94 -1.64
CA ARG A 48 -2.03 -1.37 -1.13
C ARG A 48 -1.59 -0.17 -1.92
N VAL A 49 -0.99 0.80 -1.25
CA VAL A 49 -0.16 1.84 -1.86
C VAL A 49 1.21 1.78 -1.24
N ALA A 50 2.24 1.62 -2.07
CA ALA A 50 3.63 1.65 -1.65
C ALA A 50 4.20 3.07 -1.81
N ILE A 51 4.56 3.68 -0.68
CA ILE A 51 5.19 4.99 -0.59
C ILE A 51 6.70 4.80 -0.43
N VAL A 52 7.47 5.36 -1.35
CA VAL A 52 8.92 5.36 -1.27
C VAL A 52 9.41 6.39 -0.27
N VAL A 53 10.33 5.99 0.60
CA VAL A 53 10.98 6.85 1.58
C VAL A 53 12.50 6.81 1.43
N ASN A 54 13.18 7.88 1.83
CA ASN A 54 14.65 7.93 1.85
C ASN A 54 15.27 7.40 3.16
N ASP A 55 14.47 7.27 4.20
CA ASP A 55 14.86 6.80 5.54
C ASP A 55 13.62 6.17 6.20
N ILE A 56 13.57 4.84 6.21
CA ILE A 56 12.41 4.11 6.74
C ILE A 56 12.26 4.22 8.26
N GLU A 57 13.36 4.45 8.98
CA GLU A 57 13.33 4.59 10.44
C GLU A 57 12.71 5.94 10.83
N GLN A 58 13.07 7.01 10.13
CA GLN A 58 12.43 8.31 10.32
C GLN A 58 10.95 8.27 9.94
N ALA A 59 10.59 7.63 8.82
CA ALA A 59 9.19 7.47 8.43
C ALA A 59 8.40 6.61 9.44
N TYR A 60 9.02 5.58 10.01
CA TYR A 60 8.42 4.75 11.05
C TYR A 60 8.22 5.50 12.38
N LEU A 61 9.19 6.32 12.80
CA LEU A 61 9.03 7.20 13.97
C LEU A 61 7.92 8.23 13.75
N TRP A 62 7.82 8.75 12.53
CA TRP A 62 6.76 9.66 12.12
C TRP A 62 5.38 8.97 12.26
N LEU A 63 5.21 7.74 11.76
CA LEU A 63 3.97 6.96 11.91
C LEU A 63 3.56 6.84 13.39
N ARG A 64 4.51 6.51 14.26
CA ARG A 64 4.27 6.37 15.70
C ARG A 64 3.87 7.69 16.35
N ARG A 65 4.50 8.80 15.98
CA ARG A 65 4.16 10.14 16.49
C ARG A 65 2.72 10.53 16.16
N HIS A 66 2.24 10.10 15.00
CA HIS A 66 0.88 10.35 14.51
C HIS A 66 -0.14 9.28 14.93
N ARG A 67 0.25 8.34 15.82
CA ARG A 67 -0.61 7.28 16.35
C ARG A 67 -1.18 6.35 15.27
N VAL A 68 -0.49 6.23 14.15
CA VAL A 68 -0.77 5.18 13.16
C VAL A 68 -0.25 3.87 13.74
N GLN A 69 -1.09 2.83 13.71
CA GLN A 69 -0.71 1.50 14.17
C GLN A 69 -0.03 0.74 13.02
N PRO A 70 1.30 0.55 13.07
CA PRO A 70 1.98 -0.26 12.08
C PRO A 70 1.53 -1.73 12.22
N VAL A 71 1.29 -2.38 11.09
CA VAL A 71 1.02 -3.82 11.00
C VAL A 71 2.32 -4.61 11.12
N SER A 72 3.45 -4.03 10.68
CA SER A 72 4.79 -4.61 10.84
C SER A 72 5.80 -3.57 11.34
N SER A 73 6.87 -4.02 12.01
CA SER A 73 8.07 -3.20 12.21
C SER A 73 8.90 -3.12 10.91
N PRO A 74 9.83 -2.16 10.78
CA PRO A 74 10.82 -2.20 9.71
C PRO A 74 11.55 -3.54 9.73
N GLN A 75 11.72 -4.12 8.55
CA GLN A 75 12.56 -5.31 8.40
C GLN A 75 14.04 -4.91 8.55
N ALA A 76 14.86 -5.84 9.05
CA ALA A 76 16.29 -5.62 9.24
C ALA A 76 17.01 -5.23 7.93
N ASP A 77 18.11 -4.49 8.07
CA ASP A 77 18.86 -3.82 6.99
C ASP A 77 19.26 -4.70 5.80
N TRP A 78 19.39 -6.02 6.01
CA TRP A 78 19.67 -6.95 4.93
C TRP A 78 19.05 -8.33 5.19
N ASN A 79 18.09 -8.72 4.34
CA ASN A 79 17.57 -10.08 4.23
C ASN A 79 17.72 -10.54 2.77
N PRO A 80 18.34 -11.70 2.47
CA PRO A 80 18.42 -12.24 1.11
C PRO A 80 17.04 -12.42 0.44
N GLU A 81 15.97 -12.66 1.20
CA GLU A 81 14.61 -12.82 0.66
C GLU A 81 14.03 -11.50 0.12
N THR A 82 14.36 -10.37 0.76
CA THR A 82 13.94 -9.04 0.29
C THR A 82 15.01 -8.33 -0.52
N ALA A 83 16.19 -8.97 -0.61
CA ALA A 83 17.35 -8.48 -1.31
C ALA A 83 17.68 -7.01 -0.98
N GLY A 84 17.60 -6.69 0.32
CA GLY A 84 17.93 -5.38 0.90
C GLY A 84 16.84 -4.32 0.84
N ILE A 85 15.65 -4.63 0.30
CA ILE A 85 14.50 -3.71 0.34
C ILE A 85 13.90 -3.77 1.75
N ARG A 86 13.76 -2.59 2.38
CA ARG A 86 13.12 -2.47 3.70
C ARG A 86 11.67 -2.03 3.52
N THR A 87 10.74 -2.67 4.23
CA THR A 87 9.33 -2.28 4.19
C THR A 87 8.65 -2.24 5.54
N VAL A 88 7.65 -1.36 5.67
CA VAL A 88 6.77 -1.24 6.84
C VAL A 88 5.33 -1.22 6.34
N HIS A 89 4.54 -2.19 6.76
CA HIS A 89 3.11 -2.24 6.47
C HIS A 89 2.34 -1.52 7.59
N PHE A 90 1.34 -0.74 7.23
CA PHE A 90 0.48 -0.06 8.18
C PHE A 90 -0.89 0.19 7.56
N ASN A 91 -1.90 0.43 8.38
CA ASN A 91 -3.18 0.93 7.91
C ASN A 91 -3.27 2.42 8.19
N ASP A 92 -3.76 3.21 7.23
CA ASP A 92 -4.16 4.57 7.55
C ASP A 92 -5.38 4.55 8.50
N PRO A 93 -5.74 5.69 9.10
CA PRO A 93 -6.84 5.69 10.07
C PRO A 93 -8.23 5.54 9.46
N ASP A 94 -8.36 5.63 8.13
CA ASP A 94 -9.59 5.29 7.41
C ASP A 94 -9.62 3.76 7.07
N GLY A 95 -8.56 3.02 7.43
CA GLY A 95 -8.45 1.55 7.34
C GLY A 95 -7.77 1.06 6.08
N HIS A 96 -7.23 1.95 5.24
CA HIS A 96 -6.60 1.56 4.00
C HIS A 96 -5.22 0.95 4.26
N PRO A 97 -4.88 -0.17 3.62
CA PRO A 97 -3.54 -0.76 3.68
C PRO A 97 -2.52 0.06 2.89
N LEU A 98 -1.43 0.45 3.56
CA LEU A 98 -0.29 1.15 2.98
C LEU A 98 1.03 0.46 3.35
N GLU A 99 2.06 0.74 2.55
CA GLU A 99 3.41 0.25 2.75
C GLU A 99 4.41 1.39 2.59
N LEU A 100 5.36 1.52 3.51
CA LEU A 100 6.57 2.31 3.28
C LEU A 100 7.61 1.39 2.66
N VAL A 101 8.32 1.85 1.64
CA VAL A 101 9.38 1.11 0.95
C VAL A 101 10.63 1.97 0.89
N GLU A 102 11.75 1.39 1.27
CA GLU A 102 13.06 2.01 1.05
C GLU A 102 13.93 1.06 0.23
N PHE A 103 14.44 1.60 -0.87
CA PHE A 103 15.31 0.86 -1.76
C PHE A 103 16.79 1.01 -1.33
N PRO A 104 17.59 -0.06 -1.40
CA PRO A 104 19.03 0.07 -1.28
C PRO A 104 19.57 0.87 -2.49
N ALA A 105 20.77 1.44 -2.33
CA ALA A 105 21.37 2.36 -3.31
C ALA A 105 21.53 1.78 -4.73
N ASP A 106 21.59 0.45 -4.86
CA ASP A 106 21.71 -0.28 -6.12
C ASP A 106 20.36 -0.74 -6.71
N LYS A 107 19.22 -0.50 -6.03
CA LYS A 107 17.87 -0.86 -6.50
C LYS A 107 16.91 0.34 -6.60
N GLY A 108 15.73 0.09 -7.16
CA GLY A 108 14.71 1.11 -7.42
C GLY A 108 15.02 2.00 -8.61
N ALA A 109 14.08 2.90 -8.93
CA ALA A 109 14.25 3.88 -9.99
C ALA A 109 15.25 4.99 -9.57
N ASP A 110 16.06 5.48 -10.52
CA ASP A 110 17.07 6.53 -10.25
C ASP A 110 16.49 7.80 -9.62
N ARG A 111 15.20 8.09 -9.86
CA ARG A 111 14.50 9.23 -9.26
C ARG A 111 14.47 9.17 -7.73
N TRP A 112 14.45 7.97 -7.14
CA TRP A 112 14.44 7.75 -5.69
C TRP A 112 15.79 8.01 -5.02
N ARG A 113 16.87 8.09 -5.82
CA ARG A 113 18.24 8.29 -5.33
C ARG A 113 18.70 9.74 -5.42
N ARG A 114 17.85 10.63 -5.94
CA ARG A 114 18.18 12.06 -6.06
C ARG A 114 18.32 12.65 -4.65
N PRO A 115 19.41 13.38 -4.34
CA PRO A 115 19.57 14.04 -3.05
C PRO A 115 18.37 14.91 -2.72
N THR A 116 17.82 14.73 -1.53
CA THR A 116 16.60 15.41 -1.07
C THR A 116 16.51 15.38 0.45
N ASP A 117 15.98 16.46 1.01
CA ASP A 117 15.66 16.54 2.44
C ASP A 117 14.26 15.98 2.75
N ARG A 118 13.50 15.54 1.72
CA ARG A 118 12.16 14.96 1.87
C ARG A 118 12.26 13.50 2.33
N ILE A 119 11.55 13.16 3.41
CA ILE A 119 11.43 11.76 3.86
C ILE A 119 10.59 10.92 2.89
N PHE A 120 9.46 11.46 2.44
CA PHE A 120 8.56 10.81 1.50
C PHE A 120 8.86 11.27 0.08
N LEU A 121 9.19 10.31 -0.79
CA LEU A 121 9.70 10.58 -2.14
C LEU A 121 8.62 10.49 -3.21
N GLY A 122 7.63 9.62 -3.03
CA GLY A 122 6.55 9.39 -3.99
C GLY A 122 5.94 8.01 -3.85
N ILE A 123 5.14 7.60 -4.82
CA ILE A 123 4.46 6.31 -4.95
C ILE A 123 5.27 5.43 -5.89
N ASP A 124 5.57 4.21 -5.44
CA ASP A 124 6.20 3.20 -6.29
C ASP A 124 5.15 2.46 -7.12
N HIS A 125 4.15 1.91 -6.41
CA HIS A 125 3.07 1.14 -7.01
C HIS A 125 1.82 1.18 -6.13
N SER A 126 0.68 0.90 -6.77
CA SER A 126 -0.61 0.70 -6.09
C SER A 126 -1.29 -0.55 -6.62
N ALA A 127 -1.85 -1.36 -5.73
CA ALA A 127 -2.64 -2.52 -6.08
C ALA A 127 -4.11 -2.28 -5.74
N ALA A 128 -4.98 -2.47 -6.73
CA ALA A 128 -6.41 -2.62 -6.56
C ALA A 128 -6.80 -4.04 -6.96
N VAL A 129 -7.76 -4.63 -6.27
CA VAL A 129 -8.20 -6.00 -6.57
C VAL A 129 -9.72 -6.03 -6.67
N ASP A 130 -10.18 -6.80 -7.65
CA ASP A 130 -11.59 -7.09 -7.89
C ASP A 130 -12.08 -8.14 -6.88
N ALA A 131 -13.32 -8.05 -6.37
CA ALA A 131 -13.73 -8.82 -5.18
C ALA A 131 -13.67 -10.35 -5.37
N GLU A 132 -13.79 -10.84 -6.61
CA GLU A 132 -13.61 -12.27 -6.92
C GLU A 132 -12.21 -12.77 -6.53
N LEU A 133 -11.17 -11.93 -6.67
CA LEU A 133 -9.81 -12.24 -6.25
C LEU A 133 -9.60 -12.06 -4.73
N ARG A 134 -10.41 -11.23 -4.06
CA ARG A 134 -10.31 -10.97 -2.62
C ARG A 134 -10.79 -12.16 -1.78
N GLU A 135 -11.87 -12.84 -2.19
CA GLU A 135 -12.35 -14.08 -1.54
C GLU A 135 -11.32 -15.21 -1.67
N ALA A 136 -10.64 -15.33 -2.82
CA ALA A 136 -9.58 -16.32 -3.02
C ALA A 136 -8.35 -16.08 -2.13
N ALA A 137 -7.99 -14.81 -1.87
CA ALA A 137 -6.86 -14.45 -1.01
C ALA A 137 -7.15 -14.57 0.50
N LEU A 138 -8.43 -14.58 0.90
CA LEU A 138 -8.87 -14.66 2.30
C LEU A 138 -9.30 -16.08 2.72
N SER A 139 -9.30 -17.07 1.82
CA SER A 139 -9.64 -18.45 2.14
C SER A 139 -8.41 -19.25 2.61
N PRO A 140 -8.31 -19.68 3.88
CA PRO A 140 -7.19 -20.50 4.35
C PRO A 140 -7.43 -22.01 4.12
N ALA A 141 -8.26 -22.42 3.15
CA ALA A 141 -8.69 -23.82 3.04
C ALA A 141 -8.18 -24.52 1.77
N GLY A 142 -7.32 -25.52 1.98
CA GLY A 142 -7.49 -26.82 1.30
C GLY A 142 -6.41 -27.21 0.32
N HIS A 143 -5.22 -27.55 0.81
CA HIS A 143 -4.46 -28.63 0.19
C HIS A 143 -5.30 -29.91 0.26
N THR A 144 -6.05 -30.19 -0.81
CA THR A 144 -6.44 -31.56 -1.11
C THR A 144 -5.40 -32.08 -2.10
N GLU A 145 -4.40 -32.79 -1.59
CA GLU A 145 -3.61 -33.71 -2.41
C GLU A 145 -4.58 -34.72 -3.02
N ALA A 146 -4.90 -34.54 -4.30
CA ALA A 146 -5.51 -35.58 -5.10
C ALA A 146 -4.47 -36.68 -5.29
N GLY A 147 -4.61 -37.78 -4.53
CA GLY A 147 -3.81 -38.98 -4.68
C GLY A 147 -3.90 -39.50 -6.12
N HIS A 148 -2.83 -39.32 -6.89
CA HIS A 148 -2.62 -40.03 -8.14
C HIS A 148 -1.87 -41.33 -7.83
N ARG A 149 -2.64 -42.40 -7.67
CA ARG A 149 -2.13 -43.77 -7.69
C ARG A 149 -1.74 -44.10 -9.13
N VAL A 150 -0.45 -44.22 -9.38
CA VAL A 150 0.13 -44.76 -10.62
C VAL A 150 -0.01 -46.31 -10.54
N PRO A 151 -0.27 -46.99 -11.68
CA PRO A 151 -0.98 -48.29 -11.72
C PRO A 151 -0.20 -49.47 -11.13
#